data_AF-A0A812BM44-F1
#
_entry.id   AF-A0A812BM44-F1
#
_cell.length_a   1.000
_cell.length_b   1.000
_cell.length_c   1.000
_cell.angle_alpha   90.00
_cell.angle_beta   90.00
_cell.angle_gamma   90.00
#
_symmetry.space_group_name_H-M   'P 1'
#
loop_
_entity.id
_entity.type
_entity.pdbx_description
1 polymer ?
#
loop_
_entity_poly.entity_id
_entity_poly.type
_entity_poly.pdbx_seq_one_letter_code
_entity_poly.pdbx_strand_id
1 'polypeptide(L)'
;MSLDEETYSPDTSIAGRIFYLSIPPNTYPKTVASLYKYCRPLAHGSWQRLVLEKPFGSDRKTAETLAQSLSQWFNENEIYRVDHYLQKPIVRHILPFRFANANWLEHILNRHHVDRVEVVSKEILGVKGRTKFYNQVGVVRDMLQNHLTELLTLITMELPSHLDAANYEEIQRKKIDLLEQVKPVDSKNILFAQYKEYMQEAVKDGINKSSSAKTATFAATQVFIQSARWKNVPFILVAGKQLDEKATYVRIIFKRNTFPIPYPAEGQNLQQIVFHIAYGSMKEHSILVTKTLGNPTWPPGIISKHWAQPPAYDAEMSSFYMAGPEFESDAYCQVVQDIIQGRQSSFVGTAQLLNMWDIWQPVLNVLSKRPKLYTRNSSLDFFVYDNRLQFITEEDTQPVHVEIQQDEKRFGQVPSHFRGGTLYVNSTNEIAVQLALSIIDEAVIMIKRKKSFHIGFSGGKTPALLLAQLREHYPLHLWVYTHVWLVDDRCQHLDSHRSNFNLLYTELLQHVNIPYINIHPMPVSIAGSLCLDADQGDLLYEKQLTVALGDGGLDYTILGLVLYLSPSLSFIYFFFNNV
;
A
#
# COMPACT_ATOMS: atom_id res chain seq x y z
N MET A 1 29.28 59.32 8.55
CA MET A 1 27.87 59.48 8.14
C MET A 1 27.06 58.56 9.02
N SER A 2 26.48 59.15 10.08
CA SER A 2 25.42 58.54 10.87
C SER A 2 24.29 58.16 9.92
N LEU A 3 23.84 56.91 9.99
CA LEU A 3 22.52 56.54 9.48
C LEU A 3 21.55 57.23 10.43
N ASP A 4 20.92 58.30 9.95
CA ASP A 4 19.89 59.00 10.70
C ASP A 4 18.82 57.99 11.14
N GLU A 5 18.54 58.01 12.43
CA GLU A 5 17.34 57.41 13.02
C GLU A 5 16.13 58.15 12.45
N GLU A 6 15.73 57.84 11.22
CA GLU A 6 14.35 58.08 10.79
C GLU A 6 13.47 57.25 11.71
N THR A 7 12.93 57.91 12.73
CA THR A 7 11.81 57.45 13.55
C THR A 7 10.74 56.92 12.62
N TYR A 8 10.68 55.59 12.51
CA TYR A 8 9.60 54.86 11.87
C TYR A 8 8.32 55.24 12.60
N SER A 9 7.54 56.17 12.04
CA SER A 9 6.20 56.45 12.53
C SER A 9 5.41 55.14 12.42
N PRO A 10 4.95 54.54 13.53
CA PRO A 10 4.15 53.35 13.44
C PRO A 10 2.87 53.71 12.70
N ASP A 11 2.74 53.19 11.50
CA ASP A 11 1.53 53.32 10.72
C ASP A 11 0.41 52.59 11.49
N THR A 12 -0.35 53.36 12.28
CA THR A 12 -1.40 52.87 13.18
C THR A 12 -2.61 52.30 12.42
N SER A 13 -2.54 52.24 11.09
CA SER A 13 -3.60 51.78 10.19
C SER A 13 -3.45 50.32 9.71
N ILE A 14 -2.30 49.66 9.96
CA ILE A 14 -2.03 48.32 9.39
C ILE A 14 -2.72 47.22 10.21
N ALA A 15 -3.71 46.56 9.62
CA ALA A 15 -4.42 45.42 10.23
C ALA A 15 -3.52 44.19 10.47
N GLY A 16 -2.48 43.99 9.65
CA GLY A 16 -1.47 42.95 9.90
C GLY A 16 -0.44 42.79 8.79
N ARG A 17 0.56 41.93 9.00
CA ARG A 17 1.67 41.67 8.07
C ARG A 17 1.90 40.18 7.85
N ILE A 18 2.13 39.79 6.58
CA ILE A 18 2.52 38.43 6.19
C ILE A 18 3.98 38.47 5.72
N PHE A 19 4.84 37.64 6.29
CA PHE A 19 6.23 37.47 5.88
C PHE A 19 6.42 36.08 5.29
N TYR A 20 6.55 35.99 3.96
CA TYR A 20 6.77 34.74 3.26
C TYR A 20 8.26 34.47 3.03
N LEU A 21 8.83 33.51 3.75
CA LEU A 21 10.27 33.22 3.70
C LEU A 21 10.62 32.20 2.59
N SER A 22 10.60 32.65 1.34
CA SER A 22 11.12 31.90 0.19
C SER A 22 12.65 32.02 0.06
N ILE A 23 13.35 31.75 1.16
CA ILE A 23 14.81 31.86 1.29
C ILE A 23 15.39 30.56 1.88
N PRO A 24 16.70 30.30 1.76
CA PRO A 24 17.33 29.10 2.32
C PRO A 24 17.10 28.94 3.84
N PRO A 25 16.74 27.74 4.36
CA PRO A 25 16.36 27.53 5.76
C PRO A 25 17.43 27.92 6.79
N ASN A 26 18.71 27.81 6.45
CA ASN A 26 19.82 28.22 7.32
C ASN A 26 19.83 29.72 7.63
N THR A 27 19.09 30.54 6.87
CA THR A 27 18.94 31.98 7.12
C THR A 27 17.78 32.31 8.05
N TYR A 28 16.86 31.37 8.31
CA TYR A 28 15.63 31.61 9.08
C TYR A 28 15.88 32.22 10.46
N PRO A 29 16.79 31.70 11.32
CA PRO A 29 16.96 32.24 12.68
C PRO A 29 17.28 33.75 12.72
N LYS A 30 18.20 34.20 11.86
CA LYS A 30 18.59 35.62 11.79
C LYS A 30 17.49 36.48 11.18
N THR A 31 16.86 36.01 10.11
CA THR A 31 15.77 36.74 9.44
C THR A 31 14.58 36.92 10.38
N VAL A 32 14.16 35.85 11.05
CA VAL A 32 13.00 35.87 11.97
C VAL A 32 13.23 36.80 13.16
N ALA A 33 14.42 36.79 13.76
CA ALA A 33 14.79 37.72 14.82
C ALA A 33 14.72 39.19 14.36
N SER A 34 15.24 39.49 13.17
CA SER A 34 15.15 40.84 12.60
C SER A 34 13.72 41.26 12.28
N LEU A 35 12.92 40.37 11.69
CA LEU A 35 11.51 40.65 11.39
C LEU A 35 10.70 40.94 12.64
N TYR A 36 10.94 40.19 13.72
CA TYR A 36 10.30 40.45 15.00
C TYR A 36 10.69 41.82 15.57
N LYS A 37 11.99 42.12 15.60
CA LYS A 37 12.51 43.34 16.23
C LYS A 37 12.12 44.63 15.49
N TYR A 38 12.09 44.60 14.16
CA TYR A 38 11.96 45.80 13.34
C TYR A 38 10.67 45.90 12.54
N CYS A 39 9.94 44.79 12.37
CA CYS A 39 8.79 44.74 11.46
C CYS A 39 7.48 44.29 12.10
N ARG A 40 7.44 44.08 13.41
CA ARG A 40 6.20 43.76 14.13
C ARG A 40 5.29 44.99 14.21
N PRO A 41 4.02 44.91 13.77
CA PRO A 41 3.07 46.02 13.90
C PRO A 41 2.88 46.43 15.37
N LEU A 42 2.77 47.74 15.62
CA LEU A 42 2.58 48.29 16.98
C LEU A 42 1.10 48.60 17.30
N ALA A 43 0.22 48.59 16.31
CA ALA A 43 -1.20 48.92 16.53
C ALA A 43 -1.90 47.80 17.31
N HIS A 44 -2.80 48.18 18.22
CA HIS A 44 -3.56 47.23 19.03
C HIS A 44 -4.48 46.39 18.14
N GLY A 45 -4.39 45.06 18.27
CA GLY A 45 -5.17 44.11 17.45
C GLY A 45 -4.55 43.78 16.09
N SER A 46 -3.40 44.35 15.73
CA SER A 46 -2.68 43.96 14.52
C SER A 46 -2.10 42.54 14.65
N TRP A 47 -2.15 41.77 13.56
CA TRP A 47 -1.58 40.42 13.52
C TRP A 47 -0.29 40.34 12.68
N GLN A 48 0.55 39.35 12.96
CA GLN A 48 1.72 39.03 12.17
C GLN A 48 1.74 37.54 11.84
N ARG A 49 2.05 37.18 10.59
CA ARG A 49 2.09 35.79 10.13
C ARG A 49 3.42 35.51 9.46
N LEU A 50 4.13 34.49 9.94
CA LEU A 50 5.41 34.03 9.43
C LEU A 50 5.18 32.74 8.63
N VAL A 51 5.49 32.77 7.34
CA VAL A 51 5.32 31.61 6.45
C VAL A 51 6.69 31.03 6.12
N LEU A 52 6.84 29.74 6.35
CA LEU A 52 8.10 29.00 6.21
C LEU A 52 7.93 27.89 5.18
N GLU A 53 8.95 27.74 4.33
CA GLU A 53 9.06 26.64 3.37
C GLU A 53 9.91 25.51 3.91
N LYS A 54 9.65 24.30 3.43
CA LYS A 54 10.49 23.13 3.74
C LYS A 54 11.91 23.32 3.17
N PRO A 55 12.94 22.69 3.76
CA PRO A 55 12.91 21.74 4.86
C PRO A 55 12.83 22.36 6.28
N PHE A 56 12.03 21.74 7.14
CA PHE A 56 11.91 22.09 8.57
C PHE A 56 12.85 21.21 9.42
N GLY A 57 14.15 21.39 9.21
CA GLY A 57 15.18 20.51 9.75
C GLY A 57 15.55 19.36 8.80
N SER A 58 16.63 18.64 9.13
CA SER A 58 17.12 17.46 8.41
C SER A 58 17.02 16.18 9.23
N ASP A 59 16.67 16.29 10.50
CA ASP A 59 16.50 15.22 11.47
C ASP A 59 15.75 15.79 12.69
N ARG A 60 15.41 14.92 13.66
CA ARG A 60 14.68 15.30 14.88
C ARG A 60 15.35 16.43 15.67
N LYS A 61 16.69 16.42 15.77
CA LYS A 61 17.47 17.37 16.58
C LYS A 61 17.53 18.74 15.93
N THR A 62 17.78 18.79 14.62
CA THR A 62 17.82 20.04 13.85
C THR A 62 16.43 20.67 13.72
N ALA A 63 15.37 19.86 13.60
CA ALA A 63 13.99 20.34 13.62
C ALA A 63 13.62 20.97 14.97
N GLU A 64 14.02 20.35 16.08
CA GLU A 64 13.83 20.91 17.42
C GLU A 64 14.61 22.20 17.64
N THR A 65 15.87 22.24 17.18
CA THR A 65 16.68 23.46 17.26
C THR A 65 16.04 24.61 16.48
N LEU A 66 15.51 24.33 15.27
CA LEU A 66 14.76 25.31 14.48
C LEU A 66 13.48 25.74 15.21
N ALA A 67 12.69 24.81 15.73
CA ALA A 67 11.45 25.11 16.46
C ALA A 67 11.70 25.99 17.69
N GLN A 68 12.71 25.67 18.50
CA GLN A 68 13.11 26.47 19.65
C GLN A 68 13.51 27.88 19.22
N SER A 69 14.32 28.01 18.18
CA SER A 69 14.73 29.31 17.64
C SER A 69 13.54 30.15 17.14
N LEU A 70 12.51 29.54 16.57
CA LEU A 70 11.32 30.26 16.10
C LEU A 70 10.41 30.67 17.27
N SER A 71 10.23 29.79 18.26
CA SER A 71 9.37 30.02 19.43
C SER A 71 9.83 31.16 20.34
N GLN A 72 11.10 31.58 20.23
CA GLN A 72 11.63 32.76 20.92
C GLN A 72 11.00 34.07 20.41
N TRP A 73 10.49 34.08 19.18
CA TRP A 73 10.07 35.29 18.48
C TRP A 73 8.60 35.24 18.03
N PHE A 74 8.05 34.06 17.74
CA PHE A 74 6.69 33.92 17.24
C PHE A 74 5.93 32.86 18.04
N ASN A 75 4.66 33.14 18.30
CA ASN A 75 3.73 32.15 18.84
C ASN A 75 3.36 31.12 17.76
N GLU A 76 2.96 29.91 18.15
CA GLU A 76 2.62 28.85 17.19
C GLU A 76 1.48 29.27 16.24
N ASN A 77 0.51 30.06 16.73
CA ASN A 77 -0.60 30.57 15.93
C ASN A 77 -0.19 31.68 14.91
N GLU A 78 1.05 32.15 14.97
CA GLU A 78 1.63 33.10 14.03
C GLU A 78 2.49 32.40 12.96
N ILE A 79 2.80 31.11 13.12
CA ILE A 79 3.71 30.37 12.24
C ILE A 79 2.93 29.47 11.28
N TYR A 80 3.26 29.55 9.99
CA TYR A 80 2.64 28.82 8.89
C TYR A 80 3.70 28.00 8.18
N ARG A 81 3.87 26.73 8.57
CA ARG A 81 4.82 25.80 7.94
C ARG A 81 4.15 25.12 6.76
N VAL A 82 4.60 25.44 5.56
CA VAL A 82 3.98 25.00 4.32
C VAL A 82 4.37 23.57 4.00
N ASP A 83 3.37 22.69 3.97
CA ASP A 83 3.38 21.48 3.16
C ASP A 83 2.33 21.63 2.05
N HIS A 84 2.78 21.89 0.83
CA HIS A 84 1.88 22.11 -0.31
C HIS A 84 1.01 20.89 -0.67
N TYR A 85 1.32 19.66 -0.21
CA TYR A 85 0.45 18.50 -0.43
C TYR A 85 -0.88 18.65 0.30
N LEU A 86 -0.88 19.23 1.50
CA LEU A 86 -2.09 19.48 2.28
C LEU A 86 -3.09 20.37 1.54
N GLN A 87 -2.61 21.15 0.56
CA GLN A 87 -3.44 22.07 -0.22
C GLN A 87 -3.80 21.56 -1.61
N LYS A 88 -3.41 20.32 -1.95
CA LYS A 88 -3.86 19.69 -3.21
C LYS A 88 -5.37 19.46 -3.16
N PRO A 89 -6.10 19.65 -4.27
CA PRO A 89 -7.56 19.65 -4.29
C PRO A 89 -8.19 18.46 -3.54
N ILE A 90 -7.79 17.22 -3.84
CA ILE A 90 -8.37 16.04 -3.18
C ILE A 90 -7.90 15.87 -1.74
N VAL A 91 -6.67 16.26 -1.41
CA VAL A 91 -6.14 16.13 -0.04
C VAL A 91 -6.95 16.95 0.96
N ARG A 92 -7.33 18.17 0.55
CA ARG A 92 -8.20 19.05 1.35
C ARG A 92 -9.60 18.48 1.58
N HIS A 93 -10.05 17.60 0.69
CA HIS A 93 -11.37 16.98 0.77
C HIS A 93 -11.38 15.62 1.49
N ILE A 94 -10.22 15.11 1.97
CA ILE A 94 -10.17 13.85 2.74
C ILE A 94 -11.04 13.95 4.01
N LEU A 95 -10.83 14.98 4.84
CA LEU A 95 -11.62 15.14 6.07
C LEU A 95 -13.09 15.51 5.80
N PRO A 96 -13.41 16.47 4.91
CA PRO A 96 -14.79 16.70 4.50
C PRO A 96 -15.52 15.45 3.99
N PHE A 97 -14.84 14.61 3.20
CA PHE A 97 -15.40 13.35 2.72
C PHE A 97 -15.67 12.39 3.87
N ARG A 98 -14.72 12.23 4.80
CA ARG A 98 -14.91 11.40 5.99
C ARG A 98 -16.09 11.87 6.84
N PHE A 99 -16.20 13.19 7.05
CA PHE A 99 -17.25 13.80 7.85
C PHE A 99 -18.64 13.65 7.20
N ALA A 100 -18.74 13.89 5.89
CA ALA A 100 -19.98 13.72 5.13
C ALA A 100 -20.50 12.26 5.13
N ASN A 101 -19.61 11.29 5.39
CA ASN A 101 -19.91 9.87 5.38
C ASN A 101 -19.73 9.21 6.76
N ALA A 102 -19.64 10.01 7.84
CA ALA A 102 -19.25 9.51 9.16
C ALA A 102 -20.19 8.44 9.73
N ASN A 103 -21.48 8.51 9.37
CA ASN A 103 -22.53 7.59 9.79
C ASN A 103 -22.31 6.13 9.36
N TRP A 104 -21.49 5.87 8.34
CA TRP A 104 -21.15 4.51 7.91
C TRP A 104 -19.63 4.29 7.81
N LEU A 105 -18.88 5.28 7.32
CA LEU A 105 -17.46 5.15 7.04
C LEU A 105 -16.62 4.98 8.32
N GLU A 106 -16.91 5.75 9.37
CA GLU A 106 -16.13 5.67 10.62
C GLU A 106 -16.32 4.34 11.38
N HIS A 107 -17.41 3.61 11.08
CA HIS A 107 -17.66 2.25 11.60
C HIS A 107 -16.83 1.17 10.90
N ILE A 108 -16.35 1.43 9.68
CA ILE A 108 -15.52 0.48 8.91
C ILE A 108 -14.06 0.92 8.79
N LEU A 109 -13.69 2.16 9.12
CA LEU A 109 -12.29 2.60 9.18
C LEU A 109 -11.59 2.10 10.45
N ASN A 110 -11.38 0.78 10.53
CA ASN A 110 -10.69 0.11 11.62
C ASN A 110 -10.16 -1.27 11.20
N ARG A 111 -9.34 -1.87 12.07
CA ARG A 111 -8.66 -3.16 11.91
C ARG A 111 -9.56 -4.36 11.65
N HIS A 112 -10.86 -4.28 11.93
CA HIS A 112 -11.77 -5.39 11.67
C HIS A 112 -12.14 -5.45 10.19
N HIS A 113 -12.21 -4.30 9.51
CA HIS A 113 -12.72 -4.16 8.16
C HIS A 113 -11.65 -3.73 7.16
N VAL A 114 -10.64 -2.96 7.57
CA VAL A 114 -9.53 -2.56 6.69
C VAL A 114 -8.50 -3.67 6.63
N ASP A 115 -8.17 -4.09 5.41
CA ASP A 115 -7.07 -5.01 5.11
C ASP A 115 -5.73 -4.28 5.20
N ARG A 116 -5.60 -3.20 4.41
CA ARG A 116 -4.40 -2.35 4.38
C ARG A 116 -4.70 -0.96 3.83
N VAL A 117 -3.75 -0.06 4.03
CA VAL A 117 -3.76 1.28 3.42
C VAL A 117 -2.46 1.50 2.66
N GLU A 118 -2.57 1.97 1.42
CA GLU A 118 -1.45 2.26 0.54
C GLU A 118 -1.37 3.76 0.31
N VAL A 119 -0.21 4.35 0.55
CA VAL A 119 0.08 5.78 0.38
C VAL A 119 1.26 5.89 -0.59
N VAL A 120 0.97 6.22 -1.85
CA VAL A 120 1.91 6.05 -2.96
C VAL A 120 2.16 7.39 -3.65
N SER A 121 3.43 7.67 -3.98
CA SER A 121 3.83 8.80 -4.82
C SER A 121 4.96 8.42 -5.79
N LYS A 122 4.59 8.19 -7.04
CA LYS A 122 5.49 7.86 -8.16
C LYS A 122 5.70 9.10 -9.03
N GLU A 123 6.95 9.37 -9.40
CA GLU A 123 7.31 10.42 -10.36
C GLU A 123 8.05 9.82 -11.56
N ILE A 124 7.67 10.24 -12.78
CA ILE A 124 8.42 9.92 -14.01
C ILE A 124 9.70 10.74 -14.15
N LEU A 125 9.75 11.91 -13.51
CA LEU A 125 10.90 12.81 -13.58
C LEU A 125 11.98 12.34 -12.62
N GLY A 126 13.23 12.42 -13.06
CA GLY A 126 14.41 12.27 -12.20
C GLY A 126 14.69 13.55 -11.40
N VAL A 127 15.82 13.56 -10.70
CA VAL A 127 16.23 14.69 -9.85
C VAL A 127 16.80 15.87 -10.64
N LYS A 128 17.36 15.60 -11.83
CA LYS A 128 18.00 16.52 -12.80
C LYS A 128 17.96 18.02 -12.45
N GLY A 129 19.13 18.64 -12.34
CA GLY A 129 19.29 20.07 -12.05
C GLY A 129 19.12 20.44 -10.57
N ARG A 130 18.69 19.52 -9.71
CA ARG A 130 18.60 19.70 -8.25
C ARG A 130 19.40 18.68 -7.46
N THR A 131 20.37 18.00 -8.07
CA THR A 131 21.06 16.88 -7.42
C THR A 131 21.86 17.33 -6.18
N LYS A 132 22.45 18.54 -6.19
CA LYS A 132 23.18 19.09 -5.02
C LYS A 132 22.31 19.15 -3.78
N PHE A 133 21.08 19.65 -3.95
CA PHE A 133 20.09 19.72 -2.88
C PHE A 133 19.59 18.32 -2.52
N TYR A 134 19.14 17.55 -3.52
CA TYR A 134 18.53 16.23 -3.28
C TYR A 134 19.49 15.23 -2.63
N ASN A 135 20.80 15.31 -2.90
CA ASN A 135 21.80 14.44 -2.29
C ASN A 135 21.91 14.59 -0.76
N GLN A 136 21.50 15.74 -0.22
CA GLN A 136 21.44 15.99 1.22
C GLN A 136 20.09 15.56 1.82
N VAL A 137 19.05 15.51 0.99
CA VAL A 137 17.66 15.28 1.40
C VAL A 137 17.32 13.79 1.29
N GLY A 138 17.40 13.23 0.08
CA GLY A 138 16.99 11.87 -0.26
C GLY A 138 15.48 11.67 -0.19
N VAL A 139 14.99 10.54 -0.69
CA VAL A 139 13.54 10.26 -0.80
C VAL A 139 12.79 10.29 0.54
N VAL A 140 13.46 9.90 1.64
CA VAL A 140 12.83 9.89 2.98
C VAL A 140 12.44 11.30 3.41
N ARG A 141 13.36 12.27 3.30
CA ARG A 141 13.09 13.66 3.70
C ARG A 141 12.30 14.43 2.64
N ASP A 142 12.44 14.08 1.37
CA ASP A 142 11.75 14.77 0.28
C ASP A 142 10.25 14.48 0.28
N MET A 143 9.86 13.24 0.61
CA MET A 143 8.53 12.70 0.41
C MET A 143 7.93 12.00 1.65
N LEU A 144 8.65 11.03 2.23
CA LEU A 144 8.07 10.14 3.24
C LEU A 144 7.80 10.87 4.57
N GLN A 145 8.79 11.62 5.07
CA GLN A 145 8.74 12.30 6.36
C GLN A 145 7.70 13.41 6.40
N ASN A 146 7.39 14.04 5.28
CA ASN A 146 6.42 15.14 5.17
C ASN A 146 5.12 14.65 4.52
N HIS A 147 5.05 14.71 3.19
CA HIS A 147 3.86 14.54 2.37
C HIS A 147 3.10 13.24 2.66
N LEU A 148 3.80 12.10 2.64
CA LEU A 148 3.11 10.82 2.82
C LEU A 148 2.70 10.58 4.28
N THR A 149 3.46 11.11 5.25
CA THR A 149 3.08 11.05 6.66
C THR A 149 1.88 11.95 6.95
N GLU A 150 1.80 13.14 6.35
CA GLU A 150 0.61 14.00 6.41
C GLU A 150 -0.64 13.30 5.85
N LEU A 151 -0.53 12.70 4.67
CA LEU A 151 -1.64 11.95 4.06
C LEU A 151 -2.09 10.78 4.94
N LEU A 152 -1.14 10.06 5.53
CA LEU A 152 -1.42 9.02 6.52
C LEU A 152 -2.23 9.59 7.69
N THR A 153 -1.87 10.78 8.22
CA THR A 153 -2.59 11.38 9.35
C THR A 153 -4.05 11.69 9.02
N LEU A 154 -4.33 12.30 7.87
CA LEU A 154 -5.69 12.69 7.48
C LEU A 154 -6.63 11.48 7.32
N ILE A 155 -6.08 10.34 6.91
CA ILE A 155 -6.84 9.11 6.70
C ILE A 155 -7.09 8.35 7.99
N THR A 156 -6.17 8.42 8.95
CA THR A 156 -6.15 7.50 10.09
C THR A 156 -6.46 8.13 11.43
N MET A 157 -6.35 9.46 11.57
CA MET A 157 -6.69 10.15 12.81
C MET A 157 -8.17 10.01 13.16
N GLU A 158 -8.49 10.11 14.44
CA GLU A 158 -9.88 10.23 14.88
C GLU A 158 -10.54 11.44 14.22
N LEU A 159 -11.82 11.31 13.86
CA LEU A 159 -12.56 12.41 13.24
C LEU A 159 -12.76 13.55 14.27
N PRO A 160 -12.43 14.81 13.93
CA PRO A 160 -12.73 15.96 14.78
C PRO A 160 -14.24 16.13 14.98
N SER A 161 -14.63 16.78 16.09
CA SER A 161 -16.05 17.07 16.37
C SER A 161 -16.68 17.99 15.30
N HIS A 162 -15.92 18.96 14.79
CA HIS A 162 -16.33 19.89 13.75
C HIS A 162 -15.16 20.17 12.77
N LEU A 163 -15.48 20.56 11.54
CA LEU A 163 -14.48 20.90 10.50
C LEU A 163 -14.41 22.40 10.17
N ASP A 164 -14.96 23.27 11.03
CA ASP A 164 -14.86 24.70 10.80
C ASP A 164 -13.43 25.24 11.01
N ALA A 165 -13.18 26.43 10.48
CA ALA A 165 -11.86 27.06 10.53
C ALA A 165 -11.43 27.45 11.97
N ALA A 166 -12.38 27.59 12.90
CA ALA A 166 -12.09 27.92 14.29
C ALA A 166 -11.59 26.68 15.08
N ASN A 167 -11.92 25.47 14.60
CA ASN A 167 -11.56 24.20 15.24
C ASN A 167 -10.19 23.63 14.83
N TYR A 168 -9.27 24.48 14.37
CA TYR A 168 -7.94 24.01 13.91
C TYR A 168 -7.14 23.33 15.03
N GLU A 169 -7.30 23.76 16.29
CA GLU A 169 -6.60 23.17 17.44
C GLU A 169 -6.99 21.72 17.67
N GLU A 170 -8.27 21.38 17.50
CA GLU A 170 -8.71 19.98 17.59
C GLU A 170 -8.12 19.15 16.45
N ILE A 171 -8.15 19.66 15.21
CA ILE A 171 -7.54 18.96 14.06
C ILE A 171 -6.06 18.67 14.35
N GLN A 172 -5.31 19.67 14.81
CA GLN A 172 -3.90 19.50 15.17
C GLN A 172 -3.72 18.51 16.32
N ARG A 173 -4.57 18.56 17.35
CA ARG A 173 -4.56 17.60 18.45
C ARG A 173 -4.78 16.17 17.96
N LYS A 174 -5.80 15.91 17.13
CA LYS A 174 -6.08 14.58 16.57
C LYS A 174 -4.92 14.04 15.74
N LYS A 175 -4.23 14.90 14.98
CA LYS A 175 -3.01 14.53 14.25
C LYS A 175 -1.88 14.14 15.21
N ILE A 176 -1.64 14.93 16.26
CA ILE A 176 -0.60 14.65 17.26
C ILE A 176 -0.90 13.35 18.01
N ASP A 177 -2.12 13.18 18.53
CA ASP A 177 -2.54 11.99 19.26
C ASP A 177 -2.34 10.71 18.42
N LEU A 178 -2.59 10.79 17.11
CA LEU A 178 -2.32 9.70 16.18
C LEU A 178 -0.82 9.46 16.02
N LEU A 179 -0.04 10.51 15.73
CA LEU A 179 1.40 10.41 15.45
C LEU A 179 2.17 9.81 16.64
N GLU A 180 1.79 10.14 17.87
CA GLU A 180 2.34 9.54 19.09
C GLU A 180 2.11 8.02 19.18
N GLN A 181 1.10 7.50 18.49
CA GLN A 181 0.79 6.07 18.41
C GLN A 181 1.44 5.38 17.19
N VAL A 182 2.05 6.12 16.26
CA VAL A 182 2.74 5.55 15.11
C VAL A 182 4.07 4.96 15.58
N LYS A 183 4.31 3.68 15.28
CA LYS A 183 5.61 3.07 15.58
C LYS A 183 6.70 3.74 14.75
N PRO A 184 7.86 4.07 15.36
CA PRO A 184 9.04 4.44 14.59
C PRO A 184 9.37 3.34 13.58
N VAL A 185 9.72 3.75 12.36
CA VAL A 185 9.97 2.83 11.25
C VAL A 185 11.21 2.00 11.58
N ASP A 186 11.06 0.68 11.54
CA ASP A 186 12.20 -0.22 11.67
C ASP A 186 13.12 -0.02 10.46
N SER A 187 14.37 0.36 10.73
CA SER A 187 15.45 0.46 9.74
C SER A 187 15.65 -0.80 8.87
N LYS A 188 15.19 -1.97 9.33
CA LYS A 188 15.21 -3.24 8.58
C LYS A 188 13.96 -3.46 7.74
N ASN A 189 12.90 -2.69 7.97
CA ASN A 189 11.61 -2.78 7.27
C ASN A 189 11.39 -1.61 6.31
N ILE A 190 12.45 -1.24 5.60
CA ILE A 190 12.41 -0.25 4.52
C ILE A 190 13.31 -0.70 3.39
N LEU A 191 12.76 -0.66 2.19
CA LEU A 191 13.45 -0.95 0.96
C LEU A 191 13.94 0.36 0.35
N PHE A 192 15.21 0.40 -0.05
CA PHE A 192 15.79 1.55 -0.73
C PHE A 192 16.30 1.16 -2.11
N ALA A 193 15.97 1.99 -3.11
CA ALA A 193 16.51 1.88 -4.45
C ALA A 193 16.98 3.23 -5.01
N GLN A 194 17.87 3.21 -5.99
CA GLN A 194 18.42 4.37 -6.70
C GLN A 194 18.38 4.14 -8.21
N TYR A 195 17.86 5.10 -8.99
CA TYR A 195 17.88 4.98 -10.44
C TYR A 195 19.31 5.11 -10.99
N LYS A 196 19.66 4.29 -11.98
CA LYS A 196 21.05 4.12 -12.44
C LYS A 196 21.74 5.43 -12.86
N GLU A 197 21.00 6.35 -13.47
CA GLU A 197 21.52 7.62 -13.99
C GLU A 197 21.86 8.63 -12.89
N TYR A 198 21.33 8.47 -11.66
CA TYR A 198 21.45 9.47 -10.59
C TYR A 198 22.90 9.81 -10.26
N MET A 199 23.76 8.80 -10.12
CA MET A 199 25.17 9.02 -9.77
C MET A 199 25.90 9.85 -10.83
N GLN A 200 25.58 9.64 -12.12
CA GLN A 200 26.20 10.37 -13.22
C GLN A 200 25.73 11.82 -13.23
N GLU A 201 24.43 12.05 -13.01
CA GLU A 201 23.85 13.39 -12.86
C GLU A 201 24.48 14.13 -11.65
N ALA A 202 24.60 13.45 -10.51
CA ALA A 202 25.17 14.01 -9.29
C ALA A 202 26.66 14.39 -9.46
N VAL A 203 27.46 13.55 -10.11
CA VAL A 203 28.88 13.83 -10.36
C VAL A 203 29.06 15.01 -11.31
N LYS A 204 28.21 15.14 -12.34
CA LYS A 204 28.22 16.32 -13.23
C LYS A 204 27.94 17.62 -12.48
N ASP A 205 27.10 17.55 -11.45
CA ASP A 205 26.81 18.68 -10.56
C ASP A 205 27.87 18.84 -9.43
N GLY A 206 29.01 18.15 -9.50
CA GLY A 206 30.13 18.31 -8.57
C GLY A 206 29.99 17.55 -7.24
N ILE A 207 29.10 16.57 -7.15
CA ILE A 207 28.90 15.76 -5.95
C ILE A 207 29.86 14.57 -5.97
N ASN A 208 30.49 14.29 -4.82
CA ASN A 208 31.39 13.15 -4.68
C ASN A 208 30.67 11.82 -4.96
N LYS A 209 31.28 10.97 -5.78
CA LYS A 209 30.74 9.65 -6.20
C LYS A 209 30.37 8.74 -5.02
N SER A 210 31.14 8.76 -3.93
CA SER A 210 30.86 7.94 -2.74
C SER A 210 29.64 8.42 -1.96
N SER A 211 29.37 9.74 -2.00
CA SER A 211 28.20 10.37 -1.39
C SER A 211 26.96 10.08 -2.23
N SER A 212 27.04 10.34 -3.55
CA SER A 212 25.90 10.11 -4.46
C SER A 212 25.50 8.64 -4.56
N ALA A 213 26.42 7.70 -4.39
CA ALA A 213 26.12 6.27 -4.37
C ALA A 213 25.24 5.80 -3.18
N LYS A 214 25.00 6.64 -2.16
CA LYS A 214 24.18 6.30 -0.99
C LYS A 214 22.78 6.94 -1.02
N THR A 215 22.53 7.87 -1.94
CA THR A 215 21.28 8.64 -1.97
C THR A 215 20.14 7.84 -2.59
N ALA A 216 19.22 7.33 -1.77
CA ALA A 216 18.03 6.66 -2.29
C ALA A 216 17.10 7.62 -3.05
N THR A 217 16.64 7.19 -4.23
CA THR A 217 15.66 7.90 -5.07
C THR A 217 14.30 7.20 -5.09
N PHE A 218 14.21 6.03 -4.45
CA PHE A 218 13.00 5.26 -4.21
C PHE A 218 13.06 4.68 -2.79
N ALA A 219 11.92 4.64 -2.13
CA ALA A 219 11.74 3.92 -0.88
C ALA A 219 10.33 3.32 -0.78
N ALA A 220 10.26 2.13 -0.19
CA ALA A 220 9.01 1.48 0.22
C ALA A 220 9.14 1.00 1.66
N THR A 221 8.15 1.28 2.49
CA THR A 221 8.15 0.86 3.91
C THR A 221 6.74 0.52 4.39
N GLN A 222 6.68 -0.21 5.50
CA GLN A 222 5.46 -0.53 6.20
C GLN A 222 5.47 0.14 7.56
N VAL A 223 4.44 0.93 7.81
CA VAL A 223 4.18 1.64 9.05
C VAL A 223 3.04 0.95 9.80
N PHE A 224 3.08 0.99 11.12
CA PHE A 224 2.03 0.46 11.98
C PHE A 224 1.65 1.48 13.04
N ILE A 225 0.35 1.51 13.37
CA ILE A 225 -0.22 2.40 14.39
C ILE A 225 -0.66 1.56 15.58
N GLN A 226 -0.15 1.85 16.77
CA GLN A 226 -0.45 1.15 18.03
C GLN A 226 -1.72 1.66 18.70
N SER A 227 -2.80 1.75 17.94
CA SER A 227 -4.12 2.12 18.46
C SER A 227 -5.07 0.93 18.46
N ALA A 228 -6.13 1.00 19.27
CA ALA A 228 -7.21 0.00 19.23
C ALA A 228 -7.84 -0.08 17.82
N ARG A 229 -7.98 1.08 17.14
CA ARG A 229 -8.53 1.21 15.79
C ARG A 229 -7.67 0.52 14.74
N TRP A 230 -6.34 0.65 14.80
CA TRP A 230 -5.44 0.28 13.70
C TRP A 230 -4.48 -0.87 13.99
N LYS A 231 -4.59 -1.52 15.16
CA LYS A 231 -3.71 -2.63 15.55
C LYS A 231 -3.63 -3.71 14.45
N ASN A 232 -2.39 -3.98 14.03
CA ASN A 232 -1.99 -4.96 13.00
C ASN A 232 -2.42 -4.63 11.57
N VAL A 233 -2.96 -3.44 11.30
CA VAL A 233 -3.21 -2.99 9.92
C VAL A 233 -1.90 -2.46 9.33
N PRO A 234 -1.43 -2.98 8.18
CA PRO A 234 -0.25 -2.47 7.50
C PRO A 234 -0.57 -1.19 6.72
N PHE A 235 0.26 -0.16 6.93
CA PHE A 235 0.26 1.07 6.14
C PHE A 235 1.49 1.09 5.23
N ILE A 236 1.29 0.88 3.94
CA ILE A 236 2.36 0.78 2.96
C ILE A 236 2.62 2.18 2.38
N LEU A 237 3.82 2.72 2.60
CA LEU A 237 4.23 4.01 2.08
C LEU A 237 5.29 3.79 0.98
N VAL A 238 5.02 4.31 -0.22
CA VAL A 238 5.91 4.19 -1.38
C VAL A 238 6.16 5.57 -1.98
N ALA A 239 7.42 5.91 -2.18
CA ALA A 239 7.80 7.13 -2.90
C ALA A 239 8.99 6.86 -3.82
N GLY A 240 9.00 7.43 -5.02
CA GLY A 240 10.17 7.35 -5.89
C GLY A 240 10.14 8.19 -7.14
N LYS A 241 11.32 8.33 -7.74
CA LYS A 241 11.58 9.12 -8.95
C LYS A 241 12.01 8.26 -10.12
N GLN A 242 11.85 8.76 -11.35
CA GLN A 242 12.16 8.03 -12.58
C GLN A 242 11.49 6.66 -12.66
N LEU A 243 10.21 6.60 -12.29
CA LEU A 243 9.37 5.40 -12.36
C LEU A 243 8.61 5.32 -13.68
N ASP A 244 7.95 4.20 -13.91
CA ASP A 244 7.09 3.87 -15.05
C ASP A 244 6.04 4.97 -15.32
N GLU A 245 5.35 5.40 -14.27
CA GLU A 245 4.27 6.38 -14.33
C GLU A 245 4.38 7.49 -13.27
N LYS A 246 3.57 8.53 -13.45
CA LYS A 246 3.34 9.54 -12.42
C LYS A 246 2.02 9.20 -11.75
N ALA A 247 2.03 8.95 -10.45
CA ALA A 247 0.83 8.60 -9.72
C ALA A 247 1.01 8.98 -8.25
N THR A 248 0.10 9.78 -7.71
CA THR A 248 0.02 9.96 -6.26
C THR A 248 -1.38 9.62 -5.81
N TYR A 249 -1.51 8.70 -4.86
CA TYR A 249 -2.81 8.32 -4.32
C TYR A 249 -2.71 7.82 -2.88
N VAL A 250 -3.85 7.85 -2.20
CA VAL A 250 -4.09 7.05 -1.01
C VAL A 250 -5.20 6.06 -1.31
N ARG A 251 -4.97 4.78 -1.03
CA ARG A 251 -5.90 3.69 -1.30
C ARG A 251 -6.15 2.91 -0.02
N ILE A 252 -7.40 2.86 0.41
CA ILE A 252 -7.88 2.08 1.55
C ILE A 252 -8.51 0.83 0.98
N ILE A 253 -7.99 -0.34 1.37
CA ILE A 253 -8.47 -1.64 0.89
C ILE A 253 -9.16 -2.33 2.05
N PHE A 254 -10.41 -2.72 1.84
CA PHE A 254 -11.23 -3.40 2.83
C PHE A 254 -11.13 -4.92 2.64
N LYS A 255 -11.31 -5.64 3.75
CA LYS A 255 -11.47 -7.09 3.77
C LYS A 255 -12.79 -7.45 3.10
N ARG A 256 -12.82 -8.60 2.43
CA ARG A 256 -13.98 -9.07 1.65
C ARG A 256 -15.29 -9.19 2.43
N ASN A 257 -15.22 -9.35 3.74
CA ASN A 257 -16.40 -9.50 4.61
C ASN A 257 -16.90 -8.19 5.22
N THR A 258 -16.42 -7.02 4.76
CA THR A 258 -16.83 -5.72 5.33
C THR A 258 -18.29 -5.40 5.05
N PHE A 259 -18.76 -5.70 3.83
CA PHE A 259 -20.18 -5.79 3.51
C PHE A 259 -20.45 -7.10 2.76
N PRO A 260 -21.41 -7.93 3.19
CA PRO A 260 -21.82 -9.09 2.44
C PRO A 260 -22.44 -8.63 1.11
N ILE A 261 -21.83 -9.02 -0.01
CA ILE A 261 -22.36 -8.77 -1.35
C ILE A 261 -23.23 -9.99 -1.70
N PRO A 262 -24.56 -9.84 -1.84
CA PRO A 262 -25.38 -10.89 -2.43
C PRO A 262 -24.99 -10.98 -3.91
N TYR A 263 -24.42 -12.12 -4.31
CA TYR A 263 -24.02 -12.40 -5.70
C TYR A 263 -22.92 -11.46 -6.25
N PRO A 264 -21.64 -11.64 -5.84
CA PRO A 264 -20.54 -10.91 -6.47
C PRO A 264 -20.43 -11.32 -7.95
N ALA A 265 -20.56 -10.35 -8.86
CA ALA A 265 -20.19 -10.55 -10.25
C ALA A 265 -18.67 -10.78 -10.38
N GLU A 266 -18.25 -11.52 -11.41
CA GLU A 266 -16.84 -11.82 -11.67
C GLU A 266 -15.96 -10.56 -11.58
N GLY A 267 -14.84 -10.64 -10.84
CA GLY A 267 -13.89 -9.53 -10.71
C GLY A 267 -14.28 -8.40 -9.72
N GLN A 268 -15.48 -8.38 -9.13
CA GLN A 268 -15.94 -7.31 -8.21
C GLN A 268 -15.61 -7.55 -6.72
N ASN A 269 -14.49 -8.17 -6.41
CA ASN A 269 -14.21 -8.67 -5.06
C ASN A 269 -13.42 -7.73 -4.14
N LEU A 270 -12.89 -6.61 -4.65
CA LEU A 270 -12.06 -5.72 -3.84
C LEU A 270 -12.83 -4.44 -3.48
N GLN A 271 -13.27 -4.34 -2.22
CA GLN A 271 -13.85 -3.12 -1.66
C GLN A 271 -12.73 -2.12 -1.35
N GLN A 272 -12.84 -0.90 -1.87
CA GLN A 272 -11.78 0.10 -1.73
C GLN A 272 -12.29 1.54 -1.86
N ILE A 273 -11.58 2.45 -1.20
CA ILE A 273 -11.71 3.89 -1.38
C ILE A 273 -10.35 4.42 -1.84
N VAL A 274 -10.34 5.20 -2.91
CA VAL A 274 -9.11 5.77 -3.49
C VAL A 274 -9.22 7.28 -3.57
N PHE A 275 -8.28 7.98 -2.95
CA PHE A 275 -8.05 9.40 -3.11
C PHE A 275 -6.90 9.60 -4.10
N HIS A 276 -7.23 9.88 -5.37
CA HIS A 276 -6.26 10.07 -6.44
C HIS A 276 -5.82 11.53 -6.53
N ILE A 277 -4.56 11.78 -6.17
CA ILE A 277 -3.98 13.11 -5.87
C ILE A 277 -3.07 13.63 -6.99
N ALA A 278 -2.39 12.81 -7.78
CA ALA A 278 -1.53 13.34 -8.85
C ALA A 278 -1.50 12.47 -10.11
N TYR A 279 -1.33 13.20 -11.20
CA TYR A 279 -1.62 12.86 -12.58
C TYR A 279 -0.81 11.72 -13.19
N GLY A 280 -1.47 10.56 -13.38
CA GLY A 280 -1.14 9.49 -14.33
C GLY A 280 -2.07 9.52 -15.55
N SER A 281 -2.56 8.35 -16.00
CA SER A 281 -3.49 8.22 -17.15
C SER A 281 -4.78 9.05 -17.03
N MET A 282 -5.27 9.23 -15.80
CA MET A 282 -6.54 9.90 -15.49
C MET A 282 -6.62 11.40 -15.77
N LYS A 283 -5.47 12.10 -15.83
CA LYS A 283 -5.38 13.57 -16.00
C LYS A 283 -6.26 14.45 -15.07
N GLU A 284 -6.94 13.88 -14.07
CA GLU A 284 -7.80 14.60 -13.11
C GLU A 284 -7.67 14.02 -11.69
N HIS A 285 -7.85 14.89 -10.69
CA HIS A 285 -7.95 14.46 -9.30
C HIS A 285 -9.33 13.88 -9.01
N SER A 286 -9.38 12.81 -8.22
CA SER A 286 -10.63 12.09 -7.98
C SER A 286 -10.69 11.37 -6.64
N ILE A 287 -11.91 11.15 -6.17
CA ILE A 287 -12.28 10.20 -5.13
C ILE A 287 -13.04 9.07 -5.82
N LEU A 288 -12.56 7.84 -5.64
CA LEU A 288 -13.20 6.63 -6.15
C LEU A 288 -13.66 5.78 -4.96
N VAL A 289 -14.91 5.34 -5.00
CA VAL A 289 -15.50 4.47 -3.97
C VAL A 289 -16.14 3.28 -4.67
N THR A 290 -15.75 2.07 -4.34
CA THR A 290 -16.40 0.89 -4.95
C THR A 290 -17.88 0.85 -4.61
N LYS A 291 -18.72 0.57 -5.61
CA LYS A 291 -20.19 0.60 -5.48
C LYS A 291 -20.73 -0.35 -4.41
N THR A 292 -20.00 -1.41 -4.12
CA THR A 292 -20.29 -2.38 -3.07
C THR A 292 -20.19 -1.81 -1.65
N LEU A 293 -19.54 -0.65 -1.46
CA LEU A 293 -19.55 0.11 -0.20
C LEU A 293 -20.77 1.04 -0.07
N GLY A 294 -21.61 1.12 -1.09
CA GLY A 294 -22.72 2.06 -1.18
C GLY A 294 -22.35 3.40 -1.81
N ASN A 295 -23.38 4.17 -2.16
CA ASN A 295 -23.21 5.49 -2.77
C ASN A 295 -22.76 6.51 -1.71
N PRO A 296 -21.57 7.10 -1.82
CA PRO A 296 -21.08 8.07 -0.85
C PRO A 296 -21.79 9.43 -1.00
N THR A 297 -21.80 10.18 0.09
CA THR A 297 -22.16 11.60 0.08
C THR A 297 -20.92 12.41 -0.29
N TRP A 298 -20.98 13.17 -1.39
CA TRP A 298 -19.89 14.05 -1.80
C TRP A 298 -19.91 15.35 -0.99
N PRO A 299 -18.77 15.78 -0.40
CA PRO A 299 -18.71 17.06 0.29
C PRO A 299 -18.83 18.23 -0.69
N PRO A 300 -19.19 19.45 -0.21
CA PRO A 300 -19.23 20.64 -1.06
C PRO A 300 -17.92 20.85 -1.83
N GLY A 301 -18.02 21.21 -3.11
CA GLY A 301 -16.87 21.39 -4.01
C GLY A 301 -16.38 20.10 -4.68
N ILE A 302 -16.94 18.93 -4.34
CA ILE A 302 -16.73 17.66 -5.04
C ILE A 302 -17.99 17.30 -5.82
N ILE A 303 -17.85 17.12 -7.13
CA ILE A 303 -18.95 16.79 -8.05
C ILE A 303 -18.68 15.47 -8.77
N SER A 304 -19.75 14.72 -9.06
CA SER A 304 -19.64 13.51 -9.87
C SER A 304 -19.13 13.83 -11.26
N LYS A 305 -18.19 13.03 -11.76
CA LYS A 305 -17.60 13.17 -13.09
C LYS A 305 -17.62 11.84 -13.84
N HIS A 306 -17.74 11.90 -15.17
CA HIS A 306 -17.65 10.76 -16.06
C HIS A 306 -16.31 10.82 -16.81
N TRP A 307 -15.43 9.84 -16.59
CA TRP A 307 -14.10 9.81 -17.20
C TRP A 307 -13.99 8.74 -18.29
N ALA A 308 -13.25 9.04 -19.35
CA ALA A 308 -13.13 8.20 -20.54
C ALA A 308 -11.96 7.20 -20.51
N GLN A 309 -10.98 7.36 -19.61
CA GLN A 309 -9.76 6.53 -19.54
C GLN A 309 -9.30 6.34 -18.07
N PRO A 310 -9.54 5.18 -17.44
CA PRO A 310 -9.27 4.96 -16.01
C PRO A 310 -7.86 4.51 -15.63
N PRO A 311 -7.51 4.60 -14.34
CA PRO A 311 -6.41 3.85 -13.73
C PRO A 311 -6.90 2.44 -13.34
N ALA A 312 -6.09 1.42 -13.56
CA ALA A 312 -6.42 0.05 -13.18
C ALA A 312 -6.12 -0.17 -11.68
N TYR A 313 -7.11 0.05 -10.81
CA TYR A 313 -7.02 -0.30 -9.37
C TYR A 313 -7.54 -1.71 -9.09
N ASP A 314 -7.14 -2.67 -9.93
CA ASP A 314 -7.54 -4.08 -9.81
C ASP A 314 -9.08 -4.28 -9.81
N ALA A 315 -9.82 -3.36 -10.43
CA ALA A 315 -11.27 -3.41 -10.57
C ALA A 315 -11.70 -2.64 -11.82
N GLU A 316 -12.81 -3.04 -12.42
CA GLU A 316 -13.39 -2.30 -13.55
C GLU A 316 -13.88 -0.92 -13.11
N MET A 317 -13.71 0.11 -13.94
CA MET A 317 -14.18 1.47 -13.64
C MET A 317 -15.69 1.54 -13.39
N SER A 318 -16.46 0.69 -14.08
CA SER A 318 -17.91 0.52 -13.88
C SER A 318 -18.28 0.18 -12.44
N SER A 319 -17.33 -0.34 -11.65
CA SER A 319 -17.49 -0.75 -10.27
C SER A 319 -17.33 0.39 -9.27
N PHE A 320 -17.06 1.64 -9.71
CA PHE A 320 -16.84 2.78 -8.83
C PHE A 320 -17.93 3.86 -8.94
N TYR A 321 -18.25 4.46 -7.79
CA TYR A 321 -18.71 5.83 -7.71
C TYR A 321 -17.50 6.77 -7.76
N MET A 322 -17.64 7.87 -8.49
CA MET A 322 -16.52 8.69 -8.96
C MET A 322 -16.87 10.16 -8.88
N ALA A 323 -16.03 10.95 -8.22
CA ALA A 323 -16.19 12.39 -8.13
C ALA A 323 -14.83 13.10 -8.06
N GLY A 324 -14.78 14.35 -8.49
CA GLY A 324 -13.58 15.18 -8.47
C GLY A 324 -13.91 16.61 -8.06
N PRO A 325 -12.88 17.45 -7.87
CA PRO A 325 -13.10 18.85 -7.55
C PRO A 325 -13.84 19.56 -8.68
N GLU A 326 -14.77 20.44 -8.31
CA GLU A 326 -15.50 21.32 -9.23
C GLU A 326 -14.54 22.26 -9.97
N PHE A 327 -13.56 22.79 -9.24
CA PHE A 327 -12.51 23.64 -9.78
C PHE A 327 -11.13 23.10 -9.43
N GLU A 328 -10.26 23.07 -10.43
CA GLU A 328 -8.84 22.80 -10.23
C GLU A 328 -8.13 24.08 -9.77
N SER A 329 -7.30 23.97 -8.74
CA SER A 329 -6.53 25.10 -8.20
C SER A 329 -5.12 24.67 -7.87
N ASP A 330 -4.15 25.52 -8.19
CA ASP A 330 -2.78 25.33 -7.72
C ASP A 330 -2.72 25.37 -6.18
N ALA A 331 -1.91 24.50 -5.59
CA ALA A 331 -1.79 24.36 -4.14
C ALA A 331 -1.36 25.67 -3.48
N TYR A 332 -0.47 26.46 -4.10
CA TYR A 332 0.03 27.71 -3.52
C TYR A 332 -0.99 28.84 -3.54
N CYS A 333 -1.88 28.89 -4.54
CA CYS A 333 -3.01 29.81 -4.52
C CYS A 333 -3.83 29.63 -3.24
N GLN A 334 -4.02 28.37 -2.84
CA GLN A 334 -4.73 28.06 -1.62
C GLN A 334 -3.92 28.32 -0.35
N VAL A 335 -2.64 27.97 -0.33
CA VAL A 335 -1.73 28.30 0.78
C VAL A 335 -1.86 29.79 1.11
N VAL A 336 -1.74 30.66 0.09
CA VAL A 336 -1.83 32.11 0.25
C VAL A 336 -3.21 32.53 0.75
N GLN A 337 -4.29 31.97 0.22
CA GLN A 337 -5.64 32.28 0.67
C GLN A 337 -5.84 31.92 2.15
N ASP A 338 -5.38 30.76 2.59
CA ASP A 338 -5.49 30.32 3.98
C ASP A 338 -4.65 31.21 4.91
N ILE A 339 -3.46 31.63 4.49
CA ILE A 339 -2.62 32.57 5.24
C ILE A 339 -3.31 33.92 5.37
N ILE A 340 -3.96 34.45 4.32
CA ILE A 340 -4.70 35.73 4.38
C ILE A 340 -5.88 35.63 5.34
N GLN A 341 -6.59 34.49 5.34
CA GLN A 341 -7.74 34.26 6.22
C GLN A 341 -7.36 33.81 7.64
N GLY A 342 -6.08 33.54 7.90
CA GLY A 342 -5.61 33.06 9.20
C GLY A 342 -6.00 31.62 9.52
N ARG A 343 -6.24 30.79 8.50
CA ARG A 343 -6.61 29.38 8.67
C ARG A 343 -5.36 28.53 8.81
N GLN A 344 -5.20 27.83 9.93
CA GLN A 344 -4.00 27.04 10.23
C GLN A 344 -4.19 25.52 10.12
N SER A 345 -5.40 25.02 9.88
CA SER A 345 -5.70 23.57 9.85
C SER A 345 -4.88 22.79 8.82
N SER A 346 -4.42 23.45 7.75
CA SER A 346 -3.65 22.88 6.65
C SER A 346 -2.14 23.18 6.72
N PHE A 347 -1.65 23.63 7.87
CA PHE A 347 -0.22 23.92 8.10
C PHE A 347 0.34 23.01 9.19
N VAL A 348 1.65 22.76 9.14
CA VAL A 348 2.30 21.81 10.04
C VAL A 348 2.62 22.48 11.39
N GLY A 349 2.07 21.91 12.46
CA GLY A 349 2.38 22.35 13.84
C GLY A 349 3.75 21.87 14.32
N THR A 350 4.34 22.55 15.30
CA THR A 350 5.64 22.17 15.88
C THR A 350 5.62 20.76 16.47
N ALA A 351 4.66 20.48 17.36
CA ALA A 351 4.56 19.16 18.02
C ALA A 351 4.30 18.05 16.98
N GLN A 352 3.48 18.34 15.98
CA GLN A 352 3.23 17.45 14.85
C GLN A 352 4.53 17.13 14.10
N LEU A 353 5.29 18.15 13.70
CA LEU A 353 6.56 18.01 12.99
C LEU A 353 7.58 17.18 13.77
N LEU A 354 7.71 17.39 15.08
CA LEU A 354 8.65 16.66 15.91
C LEU A 354 8.29 15.18 16.01
N ASN A 355 7.01 14.85 16.22
CA ASN A 355 6.55 13.46 16.21
C ASN A 355 6.78 12.79 14.84
N MET A 356 6.56 13.52 13.74
CA MET A 356 6.89 13.02 12.41
C MET A 356 8.38 12.70 12.29
N TRP A 357 9.28 13.54 12.82
CA TRP A 357 10.70 13.22 12.83
C TRP A 357 11.05 12.01 13.71
N ASP A 358 10.38 11.83 14.85
CA ASP A 358 10.59 10.66 15.72
C ASP A 358 10.26 9.35 15.01
N ILE A 359 9.25 9.33 14.14
CA ILE A 359 8.88 8.16 13.32
C ILE A 359 10.03 7.76 12.37
N TRP A 360 10.67 8.74 11.72
CA TRP A 360 11.63 8.50 10.64
C TRP A 360 13.09 8.50 11.09
N GLN A 361 13.40 9.01 12.29
CA GLN A 361 14.76 9.12 12.81
C GLN A 361 15.55 7.79 12.77
N PRO A 362 14.98 6.62 13.13
CA PRO A 362 15.74 5.36 13.11
C PRO A 362 16.24 4.98 11.71
N VAL A 363 15.45 5.30 10.67
CA VAL A 363 15.81 5.07 9.28
C VAL A 363 16.99 5.95 8.87
N LEU A 364 16.99 7.23 9.26
CA LEU A 364 18.05 8.17 8.89
C LEU A 364 19.41 7.77 9.45
N ASN A 365 19.43 7.11 10.62
CA ASN A 365 20.65 6.66 11.28
C ASN A 365 21.37 5.51 10.52
N VAL A 366 20.65 4.80 9.63
CA VAL A 366 21.17 3.63 8.90
C VAL A 366 21.33 3.84 7.39
N LEU A 367 21.09 5.05 6.87
CA LEU A 367 21.19 5.41 5.43
C LEU A 367 22.61 5.27 4.83
N SER A 368 23.54 4.61 5.52
CA SER A 368 24.89 4.36 5.06
C SER A 368 25.01 3.22 4.04
N LYS A 369 23.99 2.34 3.95
CA LYS A 369 23.94 1.22 3.00
C LYS A 369 23.63 1.71 1.58
N ARG A 370 24.27 1.09 0.58
CA ARG A 370 23.98 1.39 -0.83
C ARG A 370 22.59 0.84 -1.21
N PRO A 371 21.74 1.65 -1.84
CA PRO A 371 20.42 1.23 -2.32
C PRO A 371 20.53 0.27 -3.53
N LYS A 372 19.49 -0.55 -3.76
CA LYS A 372 19.34 -1.38 -4.97
C LYS A 372 19.30 -0.47 -6.20
N LEU A 373 19.96 -0.83 -7.29
CA LEU A 373 19.88 -0.03 -8.53
C LEU A 373 18.67 -0.43 -9.37
N TYR A 374 18.02 0.55 -10.00
CA TYR A 374 16.91 0.29 -10.94
C TYR A 374 16.97 1.18 -12.17
N THR A 375 16.32 0.74 -13.24
CA THR A 375 15.96 1.57 -14.40
C THR A 375 14.46 1.82 -14.40
N ARG A 376 14.00 2.77 -15.21
CA ARG A 376 12.57 3.11 -15.31
C ARG A 376 11.64 1.92 -15.59
N ASN A 377 12.13 0.89 -16.27
CA ASN A 377 11.36 -0.29 -16.66
C ASN A 377 11.66 -1.52 -15.76
N SER A 378 12.50 -1.35 -14.74
CA SER A 378 12.77 -2.43 -13.79
C SER A 378 11.58 -2.61 -12.85
N SER A 379 11.21 -3.86 -12.55
CA SER A 379 10.27 -4.12 -11.45
C SER A 379 10.92 -3.71 -10.13
N LEU A 380 10.25 -2.80 -9.42
CA LEU A 380 10.51 -2.47 -8.02
C LEU A 380 9.46 -3.13 -7.12
N ASP A 381 8.80 -4.17 -7.63
CA ASP A 381 7.76 -4.87 -6.89
C ASP A 381 8.38 -5.52 -5.66
N PHE A 382 7.58 -5.61 -4.61
CA PHE A 382 7.98 -6.13 -3.33
C PHE A 382 6.79 -6.85 -2.71
N PHE A 383 7.10 -7.77 -1.81
CA PHE A 383 6.09 -8.45 -1.00
C PHE A 383 6.38 -8.23 0.48
N VAL A 384 5.37 -8.46 1.30
CA VAL A 384 5.48 -8.50 2.76
C VAL A 384 5.55 -9.95 3.19
N TYR A 385 6.61 -10.32 3.90
CA TYR A 385 6.78 -11.64 4.52
C TYR A 385 7.22 -11.46 5.98
N ASP A 386 6.49 -12.09 6.91
CA ASP A 386 6.72 -11.95 8.35
C ASP A 386 6.84 -10.47 8.81
N ASN A 387 5.92 -9.63 8.32
CA ASN A 387 5.92 -8.17 8.54
C ASN A 387 7.18 -7.43 8.06
N ARG A 388 7.97 -8.04 7.17
CA ARG A 388 9.13 -7.42 6.53
C ARG A 388 8.95 -7.30 5.02
N LEU A 389 9.36 -6.16 4.49
CA LEU A 389 9.38 -5.92 3.06
C LEU A 389 10.62 -6.53 2.42
N GLN A 390 10.42 -7.18 1.28
CA GLN A 390 11.49 -7.71 0.44
C GLN A 390 11.23 -7.38 -1.03
N PHE A 391 12.25 -6.91 -1.75
CA PHE A 391 12.15 -6.76 -3.20
C PHE A 391 11.97 -8.13 -3.83
N ILE A 392 11.13 -8.19 -4.87
CA ILE A 392 11.12 -9.33 -5.78
C ILE A 392 12.44 -9.27 -6.58
N THR A 393 13.19 -10.37 -6.55
CA THR A 393 14.44 -10.53 -7.31
C THR A 393 14.23 -11.39 -8.55
N GLU A 394 15.17 -11.34 -9.50
CA GLU A 394 15.12 -12.24 -10.65
C GLU A 394 15.26 -13.71 -10.22
N GLU A 395 16.00 -14.02 -9.14
CA GLU A 395 16.06 -15.37 -8.53
C GLU A 395 14.71 -15.80 -7.96
N ASP A 396 13.92 -14.87 -7.40
CA ASP A 396 12.52 -15.12 -7.04
C ASP A 396 11.59 -15.27 -8.25
N THR A 397 12.09 -15.10 -9.47
CA THR A 397 11.34 -15.36 -10.71
C THR A 397 11.96 -16.49 -11.55
N GLN A 398 13.13 -17.00 -11.13
CA GLN A 398 13.84 -18.10 -11.75
C GLN A 398 13.33 -19.41 -11.13
N PRO A 399 13.13 -20.47 -11.93
CA PRO A 399 12.87 -21.79 -11.39
C PRO A 399 14.00 -22.16 -10.43
N VAL A 400 13.65 -22.57 -9.21
CA VAL A 400 14.62 -23.23 -8.34
C VAL A 400 14.99 -24.55 -9.01
N HIS A 401 16.16 -24.60 -9.65
CA HIS A 401 16.78 -25.87 -10.04
C HIS A 401 17.25 -26.55 -8.75
N VAL A 402 16.39 -27.38 -8.17
CA VAL A 402 16.85 -28.38 -7.22
C VAL A 402 17.67 -29.38 -8.04
N GLU A 403 18.99 -29.42 -7.83
CA GLU A 403 19.82 -30.54 -8.30
C GLU A 403 19.38 -31.80 -7.55
N ILE A 404 18.40 -32.50 -8.11
CA ILE A 404 17.99 -33.82 -7.65
C ILE A 404 18.87 -34.81 -8.41
N GLN A 405 19.71 -35.54 -7.67
CA GLN A 405 20.37 -36.74 -8.19
C GLN A 405 19.32 -37.60 -8.90
N GLN A 406 19.50 -37.76 -10.22
CA GLN A 406 18.64 -38.58 -11.06
C GLN A 406 18.84 -40.06 -10.69
N ASP A 407 18.18 -40.53 -9.65
CA ASP A 407 17.87 -41.95 -9.54
C ASP A 407 16.59 -42.20 -10.34
N GLU A 408 16.76 -42.82 -11.50
CA GLU A 408 15.70 -43.17 -12.49
C GLU A 408 14.61 -44.12 -11.95
N LYS A 409 14.58 -44.42 -10.65
CA LYS A 409 13.55 -45.26 -10.02
C LYS A 409 12.48 -44.41 -9.35
N ARG A 410 11.82 -43.53 -10.10
CA ARG A 410 10.80 -42.63 -9.54
C ARG A 410 9.52 -43.32 -9.08
N PHE A 411 9.19 -44.52 -9.58
CA PHE A 411 8.02 -45.26 -9.06
C PHE A 411 8.16 -46.78 -9.20
N GLY A 412 7.69 -47.53 -8.19
CA GLY A 412 7.32 -48.92 -8.37
C GLY A 412 6.04 -48.99 -9.20
N GLN A 413 6.16 -49.29 -10.50
CA GLN A 413 5.02 -49.43 -11.40
C GLN A 413 4.33 -50.78 -11.16
N VAL A 414 3.01 -50.75 -10.98
CA VAL A 414 2.17 -51.97 -11.04
C VAL A 414 1.50 -52.03 -12.42
N PRO A 415 1.32 -53.20 -13.05
CA PRO A 415 0.81 -53.33 -14.42
C PRO A 415 -0.69 -53.00 -14.59
N SER A 416 -1.28 -52.24 -13.67
CA SER A 416 -2.71 -51.92 -13.64
C SER A 416 -2.94 -50.48 -14.10
N HIS A 417 -3.90 -50.30 -15.01
CA HIS A 417 -4.33 -49.00 -15.49
C HIS A 417 -5.73 -48.68 -14.95
N PHE A 418 -5.99 -47.44 -14.58
CA PHE A 418 -7.34 -46.97 -14.25
C PHE A 418 -7.68 -45.76 -15.09
N ARG A 419 -8.75 -45.86 -15.89
CA ARG A 419 -9.16 -44.83 -16.86
C ARG A 419 -8.00 -44.29 -17.74
N GLY A 420 -7.01 -45.14 -18.05
CA GLY A 420 -5.86 -44.79 -18.87
C GLY A 420 -4.60 -44.29 -18.13
N GLY A 421 -4.67 -44.06 -16.81
CA GLY A 421 -3.52 -43.64 -16.00
C GLY A 421 -2.75 -44.81 -15.36
N THR A 422 -1.43 -44.67 -15.23
CA THR A 422 -0.52 -45.65 -14.61
C THR A 422 -0.60 -45.59 -13.08
N LEU A 423 -0.65 -46.76 -12.43
CA LEU A 423 -0.68 -46.87 -10.97
C LEU A 423 0.72 -47.03 -10.36
N TYR A 424 0.98 -46.24 -9.31
CA TYR A 424 2.25 -46.20 -8.61
C TYR A 424 2.12 -46.62 -7.15
N VAL A 425 3.01 -47.51 -6.70
CA VAL A 425 3.04 -48.05 -5.34
C VAL A 425 4.33 -47.65 -4.63
N ASN A 426 4.22 -46.93 -3.51
CA ASN A 426 5.32 -46.70 -2.57
C ASN A 426 4.79 -46.30 -1.16
N SER A 427 5.67 -45.97 -0.20
CA SER A 427 5.24 -45.48 1.14
C SER A 427 4.49 -44.13 1.06
N THR A 428 3.58 -43.84 2.01
CA THR A 428 2.74 -42.63 1.98
C THR A 428 3.56 -41.33 1.96
N ASN A 429 4.66 -41.29 2.70
CA ASN A 429 5.51 -40.11 2.77
C ASN A 429 6.29 -39.90 1.47
N GLU A 430 6.86 -40.98 0.91
CA GLU A 430 7.60 -40.90 -0.36
C GLU A 430 6.68 -40.53 -1.52
N ILE A 431 5.46 -41.08 -1.58
CA ILE A 431 4.47 -40.67 -2.58
C ILE A 431 4.11 -39.19 -2.41
N ALA A 432 3.91 -38.70 -1.18
CA ALA A 432 3.56 -37.30 -0.94
C ALA A 432 4.68 -36.34 -1.36
N VAL A 433 5.94 -36.67 -1.03
CA VAL A 433 7.13 -35.89 -1.44
C VAL A 433 7.26 -35.90 -2.96
N GLN A 434 7.21 -37.07 -3.59
CA GLN A 434 7.35 -37.20 -5.04
C GLN A 434 6.23 -36.48 -5.80
N LEU A 435 5.01 -36.56 -5.28
CA LEU A 435 3.86 -35.88 -5.85
C LEU A 435 3.97 -34.35 -5.72
N ALA A 436 4.42 -33.85 -4.56
CA ALA A 436 4.71 -32.43 -4.39
C ALA A 436 5.76 -31.93 -5.39
N LEU A 437 6.85 -32.69 -5.59
CA LEU A 437 7.87 -32.38 -6.58
C LEU A 437 7.31 -32.37 -8.01
N SER A 438 6.48 -33.35 -8.38
CA SER A 438 5.82 -33.37 -9.69
C SER A 438 4.91 -32.16 -9.91
N ILE A 439 4.20 -31.72 -8.87
CA ILE A 439 3.36 -30.51 -8.93
C ILE A 439 4.22 -29.26 -9.12
N ILE A 440 5.35 -29.16 -8.43
CA ILE A 440 6.29 -28.04 -8.57
C ILE A 440 6.86 -27.99 -9.99
N ASP A 441 7.27 -29.14 -10.55
CA ASP A 441 7.78 -29.23 -11.92
C ASP A 441 6.74 -28.73 -12.93
N GLU A 442 5.49 -29.18 -12.80
CA GLU A 442 4.41 -28.76 -13.70
C GLU A 442 4.07 -27.27 -13.52
N ALA A 443 4.03 -26.78 -12.27
CA ALA A 443 3.78 -25.38 -11.98
C ALA A 443 4.79 -24.45 -12.64
N VAL A 444 6.08 -24.80 -12.57
CA VAL A 444 7.17 -24.06 -13.21
C VAL A 444 6.94 -23.99 -14.73
N ILE A 445 6.60 -25.12 -15.35
CA ILE A 445 6.36 -25.20 -16.80
C ILE A 445 5.16 -24.32 -17.19
N MET A 446 4.06 -24.43 -16.45
CA MET A 446 2.81 -23.76 -16.77
C MET A 446 2.85 -22.27 -16.51
N ILE A 447 3.41 -21.83 -15.38
CA ILE A 447 3.59 -20.41 -15.07
C ILE A 447 4.51 -19.75 -16.09
N LYS A 448 5.54 -20.45 -16.57
CA LYS A 448 6.39 -19.93 -17.65
C LYS A 448 5.63 -19.79 -18.97
N ARG A 449 4.76 -20.75 -19.30
CA ARG A 449 4.02 -20.81 -20.57
C ARG A 449 2.82 -19.88 -20.62
N LYS A 450 1.99 -19.88 -19.57
CA LYS A 450 0.67 -19.24 -19.53
C LYS A 450 0.57 -18.10 -18.51
N LYS A 451 1.60 -17.88 -17.68
CA LYS A 451 1.56 -16.95 -16.53
C LYS A 451 0.53 -17.32 -15.46
N SER A 452 0.02 -18.55 -15.49
CA SER A 452 -0.82 -19.14 -14.46
C SER A 452 -0.58 -20.65 -14.40
N PHE A 453 -0.87 -21.24 -13.25
CA PHE A 453 -0.91 -22.70 -13.04
C PHE A 453 -2.18 -23.04 -12.27
N HIS A 454 -3.01 -23.92 -12.82
CA HIS A 454 -4.31 -24.27 -12.24
C HIS A 454 -4.28 -25.71 -11.70
N ILE A 455 -4.37 -25.85 -10.38
CA ILE A 455 -4.38 -27.13 -9.66
C ILE A 455 -5.72 -27.40 -8.99
N GLY A 456 -6.32 -28.56 -9.24
CA GLY A 456 -7.55 -29.04 -8.62
C GLY A 456 -7.31 -30.04 -7.49
N PHE A 457 -7.97 -29.84 -6.35
CA PHE A 457 -8.04 -30.76 -5.22
C PHE A 457 -9.47 -31.30 -5.09
N SER A 458 -9.67 -32.59 -5.41
CA SER A 458 -10.97 -33.27 -5.33
C SER A 458 -11.39 -33.68 -3.91
N GLY A 459 -10.72 -33.16 -2.89
CA GLY A 459 -11.05 -33.52 -1.52
C GLY A 459 -10.92 -35.01 -1.14
N GLY A 460 -11.21 -35.32 0.12
CA GLY A 460 -11.31 -36.70 0.62
C GLY A 460 -10.11 -37.06 1.47
N LYS A 461 -9.55 -38.26 1.26
CA LYS A 461 -8.24 -38.63 1.82
C LYS A 461 -7.10 -37.93 1.08
N THR A 462 -7.31 -36.72 0.53
CA THR A 462 -6.21 -35.85 0.09
C THR A 462 -5.27 -35.71 1.29
N PRO A 463 -4.02 -36.18 1.20
CA PRO A 463 -3.22 -36.32 2.39
C PRO A 463 -2.82 -34.93 2.87
N ALA A 464 -3.11 -34.64 4.15
CA ALA A 464 -2.47 -33.54 4.87
C ALA A 464 -0.93 -33.55 4.65
N LEU A 465 -0.34 -34.74 4.51
CA LEU A 465 1.07 -34.90 4.14
C LEU A 465 1.43 -34.23 2.81
N LEU A 466 0.65 -34.39 1.74
CA LEU A 466 0.93 -33.72 0.47
C LEU A 466 0.85 -32.20 0.61
N LEU A 467 -0.18 -31.70 1.30
CA LEU A 467 -0.34 -30.27 1.55
C LEU A 467 0.81 -29.71 2.39
N ALA A 468 1.27 -30.47 3.39
CA ALA A 468 2.45 -30.13 4.18
C ALA A 468 3.73 -30.11 3.32
N GLN A 469 3.91 -31.07 2.41
CA GLN A 469 5.05 -31.10 1.48
C GLN A 469 5.02 -29.93 0.49
N LEU A 470 3.85 -29.56 -0.04
CA LEU A 470 3.71 -28.37 -0.88
C LEU A 470 3.99 -27.09 -0.08
N ARG A 471 3.51 -26.99 1.16
CA ARG A 471 3.82 -25.87 2.05
C ARG A 471 5.33 -25.72 2.29
N GLU A 472 6.04 -26.84 2.44
CA GLU A 472 7.47 -26.85 2.73
C GLU A 472 8.35 -26.61 1.51
N HIS A 473 7.99 -27.18 0.36
CA HIS A 473 8.87 -27.24 -0.81
C HIS A 473 8.40 -26.43 -2.02
N TYR A 474 7.14 -25.99 -2.09
CA TYR A 474 6.65 -25.22 -3.24
C TYR A 474 7.20 -23.79 -3.20
N PRO A 475 7.94 -23.35 -4.24
CA PRO A 475 8.59 -22.04 -4.23
C PRO A 475 7.61 -20.89 -3.99
N LEU A 476 7.93 -20.02 -3.04
CA LEU A 476 7.00 -19.00 -2.53
C LEU A 476 6.46 -18.06 -3.62
N HIS A 477 7.28 -17.74 -4.62
CA HIS A 477 6.91 -16.86 -5.72
C HIS A 477 5.90 -17.47 -6.70
N LEU A 478 5.83 -18.80 -6.80
CA LEU A 478 4.89 -19.47 -7.70
C LEU A 478 3.45 -19.37 -7.17
N TRP A 479 3.25 -19.22 -5.86
CA TRP A 479 1.92 -19.09 -5.26
C TRP A 479 1.12 -17.90 -5.81
N VAL A 480 1.80 -16.82 -6.24
CA VAL A 480 1.14 -15.64 -6.85
C VAL A 480 0.46 -15.98 -8.18
N TYR A 481 0.93 -17.01 -8.87
CA TYR A 481 0.40 -17.46 -10.17
C TYR A 481 -0.36 -18.79 -10.07
N THR A 482 -0.48 -19.35 -8.86
CA THR A 482 -1.09 -20.68 -8.64
C THR A 482 -2.56 -20.52 -8.27
N HIS A 483 -3.45 -21.04 -9.11
CA HIS A 483 -4.88 -21.15 -8.88
C HIS A 483 -5.23 -22.51 -8.29
N VAL A 484 -5.86 -22.49 -7.12
CA VAL A 484 -6.26 -23.67 -6.36
C VAL A 484 -7.76 -23.85 -6.47
N TRP A 485 -8.18 -24.95 -7.09
CA TRP A 485 -9.58 -25.30 -7.34
C TRP A 485 -10.02 -26.46 -6.44
N LEU A 486 -11.23 -26.38 -5.89
CA LEU A 486 -11.87 -27.52 -5.23
C LEU A 486 -12.78 -28.22 -6.23
N VAL A 487 -12.44 -29.46 -6.57
CA VAL A 487 -13.16 -30.21 -7.63
C VAL A 487 -14.08 -31.31 -7.08
N ASP A 488 -14.47 -31.21 -5.80
CA ASP A 488 -15.42 -32.12 -5.14
C ASP A 488 -16.58 -31.36 -4.53
N ASP A 489 -17.77 -31.87 -4.80
CA ASP A 489 -19.07 -31.27 -4.58
C ASP A 489 -19.69 -31.55 -3.22
N ARG A 490 -18.92 -32.08 -2.27
CA ARG A 490 -19.39 -32.27 -0.90
C ARG A 490 -20.08 -31.03 -0.35
N CYS A 491 -21.39 -31.15 -0.19
CA CYS A 491 -22.32 -30.15 0.34
C CYS A 491 -22.15 -29.93 1.85
N GLN A 492 -20.98 -29.45 2.24
CA GLN A 492 -20.59 -29.12 3.61
C GLN A 492 -20.17 -27.67 3.67
N HIS A 493 -20.64 -26.93 4.68
CA HIS A 493 -20.22 -25.55 4.89
C HIS A 493 -18.69 -25.45 4.94
N LEU A 494 -18.10 -24.36 4.42
CA LEU A 494 -16.63 -24.21 4.31
C LEU A 494 -15.92 -24.34 5.66
N ASP A 495 -16.57 -23.93 6.75
CA ASP A 495 -16.04 -24.00 8.12
C ASP A 495 -16.26 -25.38 8.81
N SER A 496 -16.91 -26.32 8.13
CA SER A 496 -17.14 -27.66 8.69
C SER A 496 -15.84 -28.43 8.75
N HIS A 497 -15.58 -29.14 9.85
CA HIS A 497 -14.47 -30.09 9.96
C HIS A 497 -14.52 -31.22 8.91
N ARG A 498 -15.68 -31.43 8.26
CA ARG A 498 -15.89 -32.38 7.16
C ARG A 498 -15.69 -31.77 5.79
N SER A 499 -15.46 -30.46 5.71
CA SER A 499 -15.22 -29.73 4.46
C SER A 499 -13.78 -29.93 3.98
N ASN A 500 -13.64 -30.23 2.69
CA ASN A 500 -12.34 -30.28 2.03
C ASN A 500 -11.67 -28.91 2.02
N PHE A 501 -12.45 -27.83 1.97
CA PHE A 501 -11.92 -26.47 2.08
C PHE A 501 -11.29 -26.24 3.44
N ASN A 502 -11.95 -26.66 4.53
CA ASN A 502 -11.39 -26.50 5.87
C ASN A 502 -10.05 -27.24 6.02
N LEU A 503 -9.94 -28.46 5.48
CA LEU A 503 -8.67 -29.21 5.47
C LEU A 503 -7.59 -28.48 4.66
N LEU A 504 -7.93 -28.06 3.43
CA LEU A 504 -7.02 -27.31 2.56
C LEU A 504 -6.58 -25.99 3.21
N TYR A 505 -7.50 -25.30 3.86
CA TYR A 505 -7.24 -24.06 4.57
C TYR A 505 -6.31 -24.29 5.76
N THR A 506 -6.60 -25.29 6.58
CA THR A 506 -5.84 -25.62 7.79
C THR A 506 -4.43 -26.11 7.46
N GLU A 507 -4.27 -26.94 6.42
CA GLU A 507 -2.97 -27.55 6.12
C GLU A 507 -2.11 -26.69 5.17
N LEU A 508 -2.72 -25.86 4.32
CA LEU A 508 -2.03 -25.08 3.29
C LEU A 508 -2.38 -23.59 3.31
N LEU A 509 -3.63 -23.20 3.05
CA LEU A 509 -3.95 -21.80 2.68
C LEU A 509 -3.68 -20.77 3.80
N GLN A 510 -3.75 -21.17 5.07
CA GLN A 510 -3.40 -20.26 6.17
C GLN A 510 -1.88 -20.05 6.35
N HIS A 511 -1.07 -20.88 5.69
CA HIS A 511 0.39 -20.91 5.85
C HIS A 511 1.14 -20.37 4.63
N VAL A 512 0.49 -20.28 3.47
CA VAL A 512 1.08 -19.77 2.22
C VAL A 512 0.28 -18.59 1.69
N ASN A 513 0.97 -17.65 1.04
CA ASN A 513 0.32 -16.44 0.52
C ASN A 513 -0.11 -16.66 -0.93
N ILE A 514 -1.27 -17.28 -1.11
CA ILE A 514 -1.94 -17.38 -2.41
C ILE A 514 -2.87 -16.17 -2.53
N PRO A 515 -2.79 -15.36 -3.61
CA PRO A 515 -3.77 -14.31 -3.85
C PRO A 515 -5.15 -14.92 -3.79
N TYR A 516 -6.05 -14.40 -2.97
CA TYR A 516 -7.34 -15.06 -2.79
C TYR A 516 -8.14 -15.20 -4.09
N ILE A 517 -7.93 -14.32 -5.08
CA ILE A 517 -8.56 -14.47 -6.41
C ILE A 517 -8.14 -15.77 -7.13
N ASN A 518 -7.07 -16.40 -6.65
CA ASN A 518 -6.58 -17.69 -7.10
C ASN A 518 -7.04 -18.84 -6.19
N ILE A 519 -7.94 -18.62 -5.24
CA ILE A 519 -8.51 -19.66 -4.39
C ILE A 519 -9.98 -19.81 -4.77
N HIS A 520 -10.31 -20.97 -5.34
CA HIS A 520 -11.63 -21.24 -5.95
C HIS A 520 -12.34 -22.36 -5.19
N PRO A 521 -12.99 -22.07 -4.05
CA PRO A 521 -13.81 -23.05 -3.36
C PRO A 521 -15.08 -23.35 -4.15
N MET A 522 -15.61 -24.57 -4.01
CA MET A 522 -16.89 -24.91 -4.63
C MET A 522 -18.04 -24.21 -3.90
N PRO A 523 -18.98 -23.55 -4.61
CA PRO A 523 -20.09 -22.85 -3.98
C PRO A 523 -21.12 -23.86 -3.43
N VAL A 524 -21.11 -24.04 -2.11
CA VAL A 524 -21.99 -25.00 -1.41
C VAL A 524 -23.21 -24.36 -0.76
N SER A 525 -23.32 -23.02 -0.70
CA SER A 525 -24.43 -22.31 -0.05
C SER A 525 -24.60 -20.91 -0.67
N ILE A 526 -25.27 -20.82 -1.81
CA ILE A 526 -25.46 -19.55 -2.54
C ILE A 526 -26.66 -18.77 -1.98
N ALA A 527 -27.81 -19.42 -1.77
CA ALA A 527 -29.03 -18.80 -1.22
C ALA A 527 -29.19 -18.96 0.31
N GLY A 528 -28.13 -19.31 1.03
CA GLY A 528 -28.13 -19.49 2.48
C GLY A 528 -28.58 -20.88 2.97
N SER A 529 -28.88 -21.80 2.06
CA SER A 529 -29.05 -23.24 2.34
C SER A 529 -28.03 -24.05 1.54
N LEU A 530 -27.62 -25.20 2.08
CA LEU A 530 -26.58 -26.02 1.47
C LEU A 530 -27.07 -26.71 0.18
N CYS A 531 -26.37 -26.51 -0.93
CA CYS A 531 -26.56 -27.17 -2.24
C CYS A 531 -28.04 -27.28 -2.68
N LEU A 532 -28.75 -26.16 -2.73
CA LEU A 532 -30.08 -26.18 -3.34
C LEU A 532 -29.93 -26.40 -4.86
N ASP A 533 -30.67 -27.38 -5.41
CA ASP A 533 -30.68 -27.63 -6.86
C ASP A 533 -31.07 -26.38 -7.67
N ALA A 534 -31.93 -25.53 -7.09
CA ALA A 534 -32.34 -24.25 -7.68
C ALA A 534 -31.18 -23.24 -7.82
N ASP A 535 -30.12 -23.37 -7.03
CA ASP A 535 -28.96 -22.48 -7.06
C ASP A 535 -28.01 -22.80 -8.23
N GLN A 536 -28.14 -23.97 -8.86
CA GLN A 536 -27.29 -24.42 -9.98
C GLN A 536 -25.79 -24.20 -9.71
N GLY A 537 -25.35 -24.47 -8.47
CA GLY A 537 -24.01 -24.14 -7.99
C GLY A 537 -22.89 -24.87 -8.75
N ASP A 538 -23.15 -26.09 -9.19
CA ASP A 538 -22.31 -26.89 -10.08
C ASP A 538 -22.13 -26.22 -11.45
N LEU A 539 -23.21 -25.81 -12.10
CA LEU A 539 -23.18 -25.11 -13.40
C LEU A 539 -22.52 -23.73 -13.30
N LEU A 540 -22.69 -23.05 -12.17
CA LEU A 540 -21.99 -21.80 -11.86
C LEU A 540 -20.47 -22.01 -11.72
N TYR A 541 -20.07 -23.09 -11.05
CA TYR A 541 -18.66 -23.42 -10.86
C TYR A 541 -18.01 -23.92 -12.16
N GLU A 542 -18.73 -24.68 -12.98
CA GLU A 542 -18.31 -25.08 -14.33
C GLU A 542 -18.06 -23.85 -15.23
N LYS A 543 -18.94 -22.84 -15.16
CA LYS A 543 -18.71 -21.57 -15.87
C LYS A 543 -17.45 -20.85 -15.38
N GLN A 544 -17.20 -20.81 -14.07
CA GLN A 544 -15.98 -20.21 -13.51
C GLN A 544 -14.72 -20.93 -14.00
N LEU A 545 -14.73 -22.27 -14.02
CA LEU A 545 -13.65 -23.07 -14.60
C LEU A 545 -13.44 -22.74 -16.07
N THR A 546 -14.51 -22.68 -16.86
CA THR A 546 -14.46 -22.37 -18.29
C THR A 546 -13.89 -20.96 -18.55
N VAL A 547 -14.30 -19.97 -17.76
CA VAL A 547 -13.80 -18.59 -17.89
C VAL A 547 -12.31 -18.51 -17.53
N ALA A 548 -11.88 -19.20 -16.47
CA ALA A 548 -10.51 -19.13 -16.01
C ALA A 548 -9.53 -19.97 -16.84
N LEU A 549 -10.01 -21.05 -17.47
CA LEU A 549 -9.19 -22.00 -18.21
C LEU A 549 -9.31 -21.86 -19.74
N GLY A 550 -10.35 -21.19 -20.24
CA GLY A 550 -10.67 -21.10 -21.66
C GLY A 550 -11.03 -22.46 -22.25
N ASP A 551 -10.49 -22.79 -23.43
CA ASP A 551 -10.58 -24.13 -24.04
C ASP A 551 -9.63 -25.15 -23.37
N GLY A 552 -8.90 -24.74 -22.32
CA GLY A 552 -7.96 -25.57 -21.59
C GLY A 552 -8.59 -26.28 -20.39
N GLY A 553 -7.91 -27.32 -19.94
CA GLY A 553 -8.23 -28.02 -18.70
C GLY A 553 -7.43 -27.53 -17.50
N LEU A 554 -7.71 -28.09 -16.33
CA LEU A 554 -6.83 -27.94 -15.17
C LEU A 554 -5.44 -28.49 -15.52
N ASP A 555 -4.40 -27.72 -15.23
CA ASP A 555 -3.02 -28.14 -15.50
C ASP A 555 -2.62 -29.32 -14.61
N TYR A 556 -3.22 -29.44 -13.42
CA TYR A 556 -3.02 -30.56 -12.51
C TYR A 556 -4.30 -30.88 -11.72
N THR A 557 -4.72 -32.14 -11.62
CA THR A 557 -5.86 -32.53 -10.77
C THR A 557 -5.52 -33.71 -9.88
N ILE A 558 -5.80 -33.58 -8.58
CA ILE A 558 -5.60 -34.61 -7.56
C ILE A 558 -6.95 -35.22 -7.20
N LEU A 559 -7.16 -36.48 -7.60
CA LEU A 559 -8.42 -37.22 -7.38
C LEU A 559 -8.48 -37.99 -6.03
N GLY A 560 -7.43 -37.87 -5.21
CA GLY A 560 -7.34 -38.45 -3.86
C GLY A 560 -6.26 -39.53 -3.71
N LEU A 561 -5.98 -39.92 -2.45
CA LEU A 561 -5.04 -41.00 -2.08
C LEU A 561 -5.79 -42.09 -1.30
N VAL A 562 -5.89 -43.30 -1.87
CA VAL A 562 -6.66 -44.40 -1.27
C VAL A 562 -5.75 -45.31 -0.45
N LEU A 563 -6.08 -45.47 0.84
CA LEU A 563 -5.51 -46.46 1.76
C LEU A 563 -6.26 -47.80 1.61
N TYR A 564 -5.56 -48.89 1.26
CA TYR A 564 -6.06 -50.25 1.48
C TYR A 564 -5.47 -50.83 2.76
N LEU A 565 -6.33 -51.38 3.62
CA LEU A 565 -5.94 -52.15 4.80
C LEU A 565 -5.60 -53.59 4.35
N SER A 566 -4.34 -53.85 4.01
CA SER A 566 -3.76 -55.19 3.90
C SER A 566 -2.33 -55.17 4.49
N PRO A 567 -1.84 -56.24 5.15
CA PRO A 567 -0.63 -56.20 5.98
C PRO A 567 0.69 -56.01 5.22
N SER A 568 0.65 -55.94 3.88
CA SER A 568 1.82 -55.70 3.03
C SER A 568 1.56 -54.48 2.14
N LEU A 569 2.27 -53.40 2.46
CA LEU A 569 2.31 -52.10 1.78
C LEU A 569 2.01 -52.15 0.27
N SER A 570 0.93 -51.48 -0.15
CA SER A 570 0.78 -50.96 -1.51
C SER A 570 -0.23 -49.80 -1.55
N PHE A 571 0.11 -48.69 -2.21
CA PHE A 571 -0.76 -47.52 -2.42
C PHE A 571 -1.04 -47.33 -3.91
N ILE A 572 -2.18 -46.74 -4.27
CA ILE A 572 -2.59 -46.50 -5.66
C ILE A 572 -2.85 -44.99 -5.81
N TYR A 573 -2.21 -44.35 -6.79
CA TYR A 573 -2.43 -42.95 -7.14
C TYR A 573 -3.12 -42.81 -8.50
N PHE A 574 -3.94 -41.77 -8.67
CA PHE A 574 -4.54 -41.38 -9.95
C PHE A 574 -4.12 -39.96 -10.29
N PHE A 575 -3.71 -39.74 -11.54
CA PHE A 575 -3.47 -38.41 -12.08
C PHE A 575 -3.97 -38.34 -13.53
N PHE A 576 -4.44 -37.16 -13.92
CA PHE A 576 -4.72 -36.81 -15.31
C PHE A 576 -3.93 -35.55 -15.65
N ASN A 577 -3.21 -35.59 -16.77
CA ASN A 577 -2.74 -34.39 -17.45
C ASN A 577 -3.86 -33.93 -18.39
N ASN A 578 -4.29 -32.67 -18.23
CA ASN A 578 -5.40 -32.02 -18.95
C ASN A 578 -6.76 -32.71 -18.75
N VAL A 579 -7.54 -32.22 -17.78
CA VAL A 579 -8.98 -32.47 -17.65
C VAL A 579 -9.74 -31.22 -18.02
#